data_AF-A0A9D4PTU0-F1
#
_entry.id   AF-A0A9D4PTU0-F1
#
_cell.length_a   1.000
_cell.length_b   1.000
_cell.length_c   1.000
_cell.angle_alpha   90.00
_cell.angle_beta   90.00
_cell.angle_gamma   90.00
#
_symmetry.space_group_name_H-M   'P 1'
#
loop_
_entity.id
_entity.type
_entity.pdbx_description
1 polymer ?
#
loop_
_entity_poly.entity_id
_entity_poly.type
_entity_poly.pdbx_seq_one_letter_code
_entity_poly.pdbx_strand_id
1 'polypeptide(L)'
;MMQAPIILLKEGTENSQGKPQVVSNINACQAIADAVRTTLGPRGMDKLIVDSSGKTTISNDGATIMKQLDIVHPAAKTLTDIAKSQDAEVGDGTTTFLKQCKPYVEEGIHPQVIIRSLRKAAELAVAKIREIAVTVQKGKEQRELLERCAMTTLSSKLIAGQKEFFARMVVDAVMQLDELLPLNMIGIKKVQGGALEDSMLVSGVAFKKTFSYAGFEMQPKKYENPKIALLNVELELKAERDNAEVRVQSVREYQNVVDAEWEVLYEKLRKIHESGARVVLSKLPIGDVATQFFADRDMFCAGRVTDEDLRRTAKACGGAILSTVFDLEESNLGSCALLEEIQIGGERYNLFTGCPQTRTVTIILRGGAEQFIDETERSLHDAIMIVRRALKMTPCDSDTAAGEIWAGVDILQGDVVDNLKACVWEPAVVKINALVAANEAACLVLSVDETIKAPKSGGGDDEGRGRPF
;
A
#
# COMPACT_ATOMS: atom_id res chain seq x y z
N MET A 1 -6.96 29.93 60.17
CA MET A 1 -7.19 29.99 58.71
C MET A 1 -7.30 28.56 58.22
N MET A 2 -8.49 28.11 57.79
CA MET A 2 -8.60 26.85 57.06
C MET A 2 -7.98 27.08 55.68
N GLN A 3 -6.86 26.43 55.38
CA GLN A 3 -6.29 26.45 54.04
C GLN A 3 -7.31 25.83 53.10
N ALA A 4 -7.75 26.60 52.10
CA ALA A 4 -8.58 26.08 51.02
C ALA A 4 -7.83 24.91 50.35
N PRO A 5 -8.50 23.78 50.08
CA PRO A 5 -7.87 22.66 49.39
C PRO A 5 -7.39 23.12 48.02
N ILE A 6 -6.10 22.95 47.74
CA ILE A 6 -5.52 23.20 46.42
C ILE A 6 -6.03 22.08 45.50
N ILE A 7 -6.99 22.41 44.65
CA ILE A 7 -7.51 21.48 43.64
C ILE A 7 -6.48 21.40 42.51
N LEU A 8 -5.82 20.24 42.39
CA LEU A 8 -4.73 19.99 41.44
C LEU A 8 -5.24 19.63 40.03
N LEU A 9 -6.40 18.98 39.94
CA LEU A 9 -7.04 18.57 38.68
C LEU A 9 -8.53 18.97 38.68
N LYS A 10 -9.07 19.34 37.51
CA LYS A 10 -10.49 19.71 37.38
C LYS A 10 -11.40 18.52 37.71
N GLU A 11 -12.57 18.80 38.28
CA GLU A 11 -13.63 17.79 38.47
C GLU A 11 -13.95 17.11 37.14
N GLY A 12 -13.87 15.77 37.10
CA GLY A 12 -14.00 14.95 35.89
C GLY A 12 -12.68 14.51 35.25
N THR A 13 -11.52 14.93 35.77
CA THR A 13 -10.22 14.38 35.35
C THR A 13 -10.00 13.02 36.00
N GLU A 14 -10.13 11.94 35.23
CA GLU A 14 -9.69 10.61 35.66
C GLU A 14 -8.17 10.59 35.76
N ASN A 15 -7.64 10.37 36.97
CA ASN A 15 -6.23 10.11 37.18
C ASN A 15 -6.05 8.70 37.72
N SER A 16 -5.30 7.88 36.99
CA SER A 16 -4.89 6.54 37.39
C SER A 16 -3.37 6.49 37.40
N GLN A 17 -2.79 6.19 38.55
CA GLN A 17 -1.35 6.26 38.82
C GLN A 17 -0.80 4.93 39.32
N GLY A 18 0.49 4.70 39.05
CA GLY A 18 1.29 3.64 39.66
C GLY A 18 0.97 2.25 39.11
N LYS A 19 1.12 1.21 39.97
CA LYS A 19 0.99 -0.19 39.56
C LYS A 19 -0.36 -0.52 38.90
N PRO A 20 -1.53 -0.06 39.40
CA PRO A 20 -2.81 -0.33 38.76
C PRO A 20 -2.89 0.19 37.32
N GLN A 21 -2.26 1.32 37.03
CA GLN A 21 -2.23 1.89 35.67
C GLN A 21 -1.42 1.02 34.72
N VAL A 22 -0.24 0.57 35.13
CA VAL A 22 0.60 -0.32 34.32
C VAL A 22 -0.11 -1.65 34.05
N VAL A 23 -0.77 -2.22 35.07
CA VAL A 23 -1.56 -3.46 34.90
C VAL A 23 -2.75 -3.24 33.96
N SER A 24 -3.44 -2.10 34.06
CA SER A 24 -4.53 -1.73 33.14
C SER A 24 -4.03 -1.63 31.69
N ASN A 25 -2.89 -0.95 31.48
CA ASN A 25 -2.25 -0.83 30.18
C ASN A 25 -1.91 -2.20 29.58
N ILE A 26 -1.34 -3.12 30.38
CA ILE A 26 -1.03 -4.48 29.95
C ILE A 26 -2.29 -5.25 29.57
N ASN A 27 -3.33 -5.19 30.39
CA ASN A 27 -4.60 -5.88 30.13
C ASN A 27 -5.27 -5.37 28.83
N ALA A 28 -5.23 -4.05 28.60
CA ALA A 28 -5.76 -3.46 27.36
C ALA A 28 -5.00 -3.94 26.11
N CYS A 29 -3.67 -3.99 26.18
CA CYS A 29 -2.84 -4.53 25.10
C CYS A 29 -3.09 -6.02 24.88
N GLN A 30 -3.32 -6.78 25.96
CA GLN A 30 -3.61 -8.20 25.89
C GLN A 30 -4.98 -8.48 25.25
N ALA A 31 -6.01 -7.68 25.56
CA ALA A 31 -7.33 -7.83 24.93
C ALA A 31 -7.27 -7.65 23.41
N ILE A 32 -6.49 -6.68 22.94
CA ILE A 32 -6.20 -6.49 21.52
C ILE A 32 -5.47 -7.70 20.93
N ALA A 33 -4.44 -8.19 21.63
CA ALA A 33 -3.69 -9.36 21.22
C ALA A 33 -4.59 -10.58 21.02
N ASP A 34 -5.46 -10.85 22.00
CA ASP A 34 -6.38 -11.99 21.97
C ASP A 34 -7.40 -11.86 20.82
N ALA A 35 -7.78 -10.64 20.43
CA ALA A 35 -8.66 -10.40 19.29
C ALA A 35 -8.02 -10.79 17.96
N VAL A 36 -6.73 -10.49 17.76
CA VAL A 36 -5.98 -10.83 16.53
C VAL A 36 -5.29 -12.20 16.60
N ARG A 37 -5.13 -12.80 17.78
CA ARG A 37 -4.39 -14.06 17.98
C ARG A 37 -4.85 -15.20 17.08
N THR A 38 -6.14 -15.31 16.82
CA THR A 38 -6.67 -16.41 15.99
C THR A 38 -6.36 -16.23 14.51
N THR A 39 -5.85 -15.08 14.06
CA THR A 39 -5.44 -14.84 12.68
C THR A 39 -3.99 -15.27 12.42
N LEU A 40 -3.26 -15.65 13.47
CA LEU A 40 -1.87 -16.06 13.34
C LEU A 40 -1.74 -17.45 12.71
N GLY A 41 -0.78 -17.57 11.77
CA GLY A 41 -0.35 -18.83 11.17
C GLY A 41 -1.16 -19.25 9.94
N PRO A 42 -0.79 -20.36 9.29
CA PRO A 42 -1.36 -20.73 8.00
C PRO A 42 -2.77 -21.27 8.00
N ARG A 43 -3.32 -21.56 9.18
CA ARG A 43 -4.74 -21.84 9.38
C ARG A 43 -5.38 -20.76 10.26
N GLY A 44 -4.91 -19.52 10.12
CA GLY A 44 -5.48 -18.36 10.79
C GLY A 44 -6.95 -18.19 10.39
N MET A 45 -7.79 -17.87 11.36
CA MET A 45 -9.21 -17.63 11.17
C MET A 45 -9.44 -16.19 10.73
N ASP A 46 -10.21 -15.99 9.66
CA ASP A 46 -10.57 -14.66 9.19
C ASP A 46 -11.45 -13.89 10.18
N LYS A 47 -11.32 -12.57 10.19
CA LYS A 47 -12.17 -11.66 10.94
C LYS A 47 -13.13 -10.94 10.00
N LEU A 48 -14.41 -11.02 10.31
CA LEU A 48 -15.45 -10.22 9.68
C LEU A 48 -15.64 -8.94 10.51
N ILE A 49 -15.33 -7.80 9.91
CA ILE A 49 -15.48 -6.48 10.52
C ILE A 49 -16.59 -5.75 9.77
N VAL A 50 -17.51 -5.17 10.52
CA VAL A 50 -18.59 -4.34 9.99
C VAL A 50 -18.33 -2.91 10.44
N ASP A 51 -18.11 -2.02 9.47
CA ASP A 51 -17.97 -0.60 9.75
C ASP A 51 -19.35 0.03 10.08
N SER A 52 -19.33 1.20 10.72
CA SER A 52 -20.49 2.05 11.00
C SER A 52 -21.35 2.35 9.75
N SER A 53 -20.73 2.35 8.57
CA SER A 53 -21.37 2.51 7.26
C SER A 53 -22.09 1.26 6.74
N GLY A 54 -21.99 0.12 7.45
CA GLY A 54 -22.49 -1.18 7.00
C GLY A 54 -21.59 -1.90 6.01
N LYS A 55 -20.43 -1.33 5.64
CA LYS A 55 -19.45 -2.00 4.79
C LYS A 55 -18.80 -3.17 5.56
N THR A 56 -18.89 -4.36 5.00
CA THR A 56 -18.26 -5.56 5.54
C THR A 56 -16.86 -5.73 4.96
N THR A 57 -15.88 -5.95 5.82
CA THR A 57 -14.52 -6.32 5.43
C THR A 57 -14.19 -7.67 6.05
N ILE A 58 -13.75 -8.62 5.23
CA ILE A 58 -13.17 -9.87 5.70
C ILE A 58 -11.68 -9.72 5.55
N SER A 59 -10.93 -9.99 6.63
CA SER A 59 -9.47 -9.89 6.61
C SER A 59 -8.86 -10.89 7.57
N ASN A 60 -7.76 -11.50 7.17
CA ASN A 60 -6.88 -12.27 8.05
C ASN A 60 -5.70 -11.40 8.54
N ASP A 61 -5.34 -10.38 7.76
CA ASP A 61 -4.25 -9.48 8.11
C ASP A 61 -4.55 -8.66 9.37
N GLY A 62 -3.70 -8.84 10.39
CA GLY A 62 -3.82 -8.19 11.69
C GLY A 62 -3.71 -6.68 11.61
N ALA A 63 -2.86 -6.13 10.75
CA ALA A 63 -2.72 -4.68 10.64
C ALA A 63 -3.97 -4.02 10.04
N THR A 64 -4.56 -4.66 9.03
CA THR A 64 -5.84 -4.21 8.46
C THR A 64 -6.98 -4.29 9.47
N ILE A 65 -7.06 -5.38 10.24
CA ILE A 65 -8.03 -5.52 11.33
C ILE A 65 -7.89 -4.36 12.31
N MET A 66 -6.67 -4.07 12.74
CA MET A 66 -6.36 -3.01 13.71
C MET A 66 -6.60 -1.59 13.18
N LYS A 67 -6.60 -1.38 11.86
CA LYS A 67 -6.99 -0.10 11.24
C LYS A 67 -8.50 0.13 11.30
N GLN A 68 -9.29 -0.94 11.26
CA GLN A 68 -10.75 -0.86 11.22
C GLN A 68 -11.39 -0.94 12.61
N LEU A 69 -10.67 -1.46 13.61
CA LEU A 69 -11.15 -1.47 15.00
C LEU A 69 -11.10 -0.08 15.63
N ASP A 70 -12.20 0.32 16.27
CA ASP A 70 -12.25 1.53 17.08
C ASP A 70 -11.69 1.26 18.49
N ILE A 71 -10.50 1.82 18.77
CA ILE A 71 -9.73 1.53 19.98
C ILE A 71 -9.81 2.72 20.93
N VAL A 72 -10.51 2.52 22.05
CA VAL A 72 -10.75 3.55 23.06
C VAL A 72 -9.57 3.74 24.01
N HIS A 73 -8.87 2.66 24.37
CA HIS A 73 -7.85 2.70 25.42
C HIS A 73 -6.50 3.26 24.90
N PRO A 74 -5.89 4.29 25.53
CA PRO A 74 -4.69 4.96 25.01
C PRO A 74 -3.50 4.04 24.77
N ALA A 75 -3.14 3.18 25.72
CA ALA A 75 -2.02 2.24 25.57
C ALA A 75 -2.22 1.24 24.42
N ALA A 76 -3.48 0.90 24.13
CA ALA A 76 -3.85 -0.01 23.07
C ALA A 76 -3.82 0.72 21.71
N LYS A 77 -4.15 2.02 21.69
CA LYS A 77 -4.01 2.89 20.52
C LYS A 77 -2.54 3.12 20.16
N THR A 78 -1.67 3.39 21.12
CA THR A 78 -0.23 3.54 20.86
C THR A 78 0.38 2.24 20.33
N LEU A 79 0.00 1.08 20.91
CA LEU A 79 0.40 -0.23 20.38
C LEU A 79 -0.05 -0.41 18.92
N THR A 80 -1.27 0.02 18.60
CA THR A 80 -1.84 -0.06 17.25
C THR A 80 -1.12 0.85 16.26
N ASP A 81 -0.75 2.05 16.68
CA ASP A 81 -0.01 2.98 15.83
C ASP A 81 1.41 2.48 15.56
N ILE A 82 2.04 1.83 16.54
CA ILE A 82 3.30 1.11 16.34
C ILE A 82 3.08 -0.05 15.37
N ALA A 83 2.04 -0.87 15.56
CA ALA A 83 1.71 -1.96 14.63
C ALA A 83 1.48 -1.44 13.19
N LYS A 84 0.79 -0.32 13.01
CA LYS A 84 0.58 0.35 11.71
C LYS A 84 1.88 0.84 11.09
N SER A 85 2.79 1.41 11.89
CA SER A 85 4.11 1.83 11.39
C SER A 85 4.98 0.63 10.96
N GLN A 86 4.71 -0.54 11.52
CA GLN A 86 5.41 -1.79 11.25
C GLN A 86 4.66 -2.74 10.32
N ASP A 87 3.57 -2.27 9.69
CA ASP A 87 2.85 -2.96 8.62
C ASP A 87 3.74 -3.16 7.36
N ALA A 88 4.94 -2.59 7.34
CA ALA A 88 5.99 -2.98 6.41
C ALA A 88 6.79 -4.21 6.89
N GLU A 89 7.01 -4.45 8.18
CA GLU A 89 8.18 -5.18 8.70
C GLU A 89 7.92 -6.19 9.85
N VAL A 90 6.67 -6.59 10.16
CA VAL A 90 6.27 -7.79 10.95
C VAL A 90 5.76 -7.52 12.38
N GLY A 91 4.60 -8.10 12.71
CA GLY A 91 3.79 -7.77 13.90
C GLY A 91 3.38 -8.95 14.79
N ASP A 92 4.27 -9.93 15.04
CA ASP A 92 3.91 -11.14 15.82
C ASP A 92 4.45 -11.17 17.28
N GLY A 93 5.33 -10.25 17.68
CA GLY A 93 6.09 -10.40 18.93
C GLY A 93 5.62 -9.58 20.14
N THR A 94 4.92 -8.45 19.93
CA THR A 94 4.72 -7.39 20.95
C THR A 94 3.94 -7.87 22.18
N THR A 95 2.97 -8.75 21.98
CA THR A 95 1.94 -9.09 22.98
C THR A 95 2.38 -10.21 23.92
N THR A 96 3.19 -11.14 23.42
CA THR A 96 3.78 -12.22 24.23
C THR A 96 4.71 -11.67 25.31
N PHE A 97 5.49 -10.62 25.03
CA PHE A 97 6.38 -10.00 26.02
C PHE A 97 5.62 -9.37 27.19
N LEU A 98 4.59 -8.56 26.92
CA LEU A 98 3.83 -7.87 27.96
C LEU A 98 3.13 -8.82 28.92
N LYS A 99 2.62 -9.96 28.42
CA LYS A 99 2.00 -11.00 29.26
C LYS A 99 2.99 -11.63 30.24
N GLN A 100 4.23 -11.89 29.80
CA GLN A 100 5.26 -12.47 30.65
C GLN A 100 5.82 -11.46 31.67
N CYS A 101 5.77 -10.16 31.36
CA CYS A 101 6.20 -9.11 32.28
C CYS A 101 5.21 -8.83 33.42
N LYS A 102 3.91 -9.11 33.22
CA LYS A 102 2.84 -8.86 34.19
C LYS A 102 3.11 -9.36 35.63
N PRO A 103 3.47 -10.64 35.87
CA PRO A 103 3.70 -11.13 37.24
C PRO A 103 4.82 -10.36 37.98
N TYR A 104 5.87 -9.98 37.27
CA TYR A 104 6.99 -9.22 37.87
C TYR A 104 6.59 -7.81 38.30
N VAL A 105 5.67 -7.18 37.57
CA VAL A 105 5.10 -5.86 37.95
C VAL A 105 4.23 -6.01 39.20
N GLU A 106 3.45 -7.10 39.28
CA GLU A 106 2.60 -7.41 40.43
C GLU A 106 3.43 -7.70 41.70
N GLU A 107 4.55 -8.42 41.55
CA GLU A 107 5.56 -8.65 42.62
C GLU A 107 6.26 -7.35 43.09
N GLY A 108 6.11 -6.26 42.34
CA GLY A 108 6.60 -4.94 42.71
C GLY A 108 7.99 -4.58 42.20
N ILE A 109 8.48 -5.28 41.18
CA ILE A 109 9.69 -4.89 40.48
C ILE A 109 9.43 -3.57 39.73
N HIS A 110 10.35 -2.61 39.86
CA HIS A 110 10.22 -1.31 39.22
C HIS A 110 10.23 -1.46 37.68
N PRO A 111 9.28 -0.87 36.92
CA PRO A 111 9.18 -1.04 35.46
C PRO A 111 10.48 -0.72 34.70
N GLN A 112 11.22 0.30 35.13
CA GLN A 112 12.53 0.64 34.56
C GLN A 112 13.57 -0.51 34.58
N VAL A 113 13.54 -1.36 35.60
CA VAL A 113 14.44 -2.53 35.68
C VAL A 113 14.04 -3.58 34.64
N ILE A 114 12.73 -3.77 34.43
CA ILE A 114 12.18 -4.66 33.40
C ILE A 114 12.57 -4.14 32.00
N ILE A 115 12.36 -2.85 31.74
CA ILE A 115 12.71 -2.19 30.47
C ILE A 115 14.21 -2.37 30.13
N ARG A 116 15.09 -2.11 31.11
CA ARG A 116 16.54 -2.29 30.91
C ARG A 116 16.90 -3.73 30.58
N SER A 117 16.24 -4.69 31.23
CA SER A 117 16.47 -6.12 31.02
C SER A 117 15.96 -6.58 29.66
N LEU A 118 14.77 -6.11 29.26
CA LEU A 118 14.16 -6.38 27.95
C LEU A 118 15.04 -5.86 26.80
N ARG A 119 15.53 -4.61 26.88
CA ARG A 119 16.46 -4.06 25.87
C ARG A 119 17.73 -4.89 25.74
N LYS A 120 18.36 -5.25 26.86
CA LYS A 120 19.56 -6.08 26.84
C LYS A 120 19.29 -7.48 26.28
N ALA A 121 18.14 -8.08 26.61
CA ALA A 121 17.73 -9.36 26.06
C ALA A 121 17.48 -9.28 24.54
N ALA A 122 16.88 -8.18 24.07
CA ALA A 122 16.64 -7.96 22.66
C ALA A 122 17.95 -7.83 21.86
N GLU A 123 18.93 -7.09 22.38
CA GLU A 123 20.27 -6.99 21.77
C GLU A 123 20.94 -8.37 21.62
N LEU A 124 20.90 -9.19 22.68
CA LEU A 124 21.47 -10.55 22.66
C LEU A 124 20.71 -11.47 21.69
N ALA A 125 19.37 -11.37 21.65
CA ALA A 125 18.55 -12.15 20.73
C ALA A 125 18.85 -11.77 19.26
N VAL A 126 19.00 -10.48 18.95
CA VAL A 126 19.37 -10.01 17.60
C VAL A 126 20.76 -10.52 17.21
N ALA A 127 21.72 -10.49 18.13
CA ALA A 127 23.05 -11.06 17.88
C ALA A 127 22.95 -12.56 17.56
N LYS A 128 22.15 -13.31 18.34
CA LYS A 128 21.97 -14.75 18.09
C LYS A 128 21.24 -15.04 16.78
N ILE A 129 20.24 -14.25 16.39
CA ILE A 129 19.55 -14.38 15.10
C ILE A 129 20.54 -14.21 13.94
N ARG A 130 21.49 -13.26 14.06
CA ARG A 130 22.53 -13.07 13.04
C ARG A 130 23.50 -14.24 12.96
N GLU A 131 23.84 -14.86 14.08
CA GLU A 131 24.72 -16.03 14.11
C GLU A 131 24.09 -17.29 13.49
N ILE A 132 22.77 -17.49 13.66
CA ILE A 132 22.06 -18.67 13.12
C ILE A 132 21.54 -18.45 11.70
N ALA A 133 21.59 -17.22 11.19
CA ALA A 133 21.05 -16.89 9.88
C ALA A 133 21.86 -17.59 8.80
N VAL A 134 21.18 -18.39 7.96
CA VAL A 134 21.83 -19.04 6.83
C VAL A 134 21.74 -18.20 5.58
N THR A 135 22.90 -18.10 4.94
CA THR A 135 23.11 -17.37 3.70
C THR A 135 22.73 -18.23 2.51
N VAL A 136 21.96 -17.66 1.59
CA VAL A 136 21.63 -18.28 0.31
C VAL A 136 22.56 -17.70 -0.76
N GLN A 137 23.28 -18.57 -1.50
CA GLN A 137 24.17 -18.14 -2.58
C GLN A 137 23.36 -17.69 -3.82
N LYS A 138 23.83 -16.63 -4.49
CA LYS A 138 23.24 -16.15 -5.76
C LYS A 138 23.56 -17.15 -6.88
N GLY A 139 22.55 -17.76 -7.49
CA GLY A 139 22.72 -18.80 -8.53
C GLY A 139 21.41 -19.24 -9.17
N LYS A 140 21.44 -20.32 -9.99
CA LYS A 140 20.22 -20.87 -10.64
C LYS A 140 19.16 -21.34 -9.63
N GLU A 141 19.58 -21.74 -8.44
CA GLU A 141 18.70 -22.12 -7.33
C GLU A 141 17.97 -20.91 -6.70
N GLN A 142 18.45 -19.68 -6.93
CA GLN A 142 17.88 -18.47 -6.33
C GLN A 142 16.42 -18.26 -6.76
N ARG A 143 16.09 -18.50 -8.03
CA ARG A 143 14.72 -18.34 -8.52
C ARG A 143 13.79 -19.34 -7.83
N GLU A 144 14.18 -20.61 -7.77
CA GLU A 144 13.41 -21.66 -7.12
C GLU A 144 13.23 -21.39 -5.61
N LEU A 145 14.27 -20.89 -4.96
CA LEU A 145 14.21 -20.49 -3.55
C LEU A 145 13.26 -19.30 -3.33
N LEU A 146 13.28 -18.29 -4.21
CA LEU A 146 12.34 -17.16 -4.14
C LEU A 146 10.90 -17.60 -4.39
N GLU A 147 10.67 -18.53 -5.32
CA GLU A 147 9.36 -19.12 -5.55
C GLU A 147 8.87 -19.86 -4.30
N ARG A 148 9.75 -20.62 -3.63
CA ARG A 148 9.43 -21.28 -2.35
C ARG A 148 9.13 -20.28 -1.23
N CYS A 149 9.91 -19.22 -1.09
CA CYS A 149 9.65 -18.14 -0.12
C CYS A 149 8.32 -17.39 -0.40
N ALA A 150 7.96 -17.23 -1.67
CA ALA A 150 6.65 -16.67 -2.02
C ALA A 150 5.53 -17.66 -1.64
N MET A 151 5.69 -18.95 -1.93
CA MET A 151 4.71 -19.99 -1.59
C MET A 151 4.45 -20.12 -0.09
N THR A 152 5.49 -20.01 0.76
CA THR A 152 5.32 -20.05 2.22
C THR A 152 4.45 -18.91 2.71
N THR A 153 4.67 -17.70 2.19
CA THR A 153 3.87 -16.50 2.50
C THR A 153 2.40 -16.65 2.09
N LEU A 154 2.15 -17.29 0.95
CA LEU A 154 0.80 -17.46 0.41
C LEU A 154 0.04 -18.66 0.99
N SER A 155 0.75 -19.61 1.62
CA SER A 155 0.17 -20.83 2.18
C SER A 155 -0.85 -20.58 3.30
N SER A 156 -0.75 -19.42 3.96
CA SER A 156 -1.58 -19.01 5.09
C SER A 156 -2.84 -18.23 4.74
N LYS A 157 -3.06 -17.95 3.45
CA LYS A 157 -4.05 -16.97 2.99
C LYS A 157 -5.12 -17.62 2.13
N LEU A 158 -6.18 -16.87 1.82
CA LEU A 158 -7.29 -17.34 0.96
C LEU A 158 -6.82 -17.88 -0.41
N ILE A 159 -5.65 -17.45 -0.88
CA ILE A 159 -5.07 -17.86 -2.17
C ILE A 159 -4.15 -19.09 -2.10
N ALA A 160 -4.14 -19.81 -0.97
CA ALA A 160 -3.30 -21.00 -0.77
C ALA A 160 -3.50 -22.08 -1.85
N GLY A 161 -4.71 -22.21 -2.39
CA GLY A 161 -5.03 -23.18 -3.44
C GLY A 161 -4.38 -22.88 -4.80
N GLN A 162 -3.96 -21.64 -5.05
CA GLN A 162 -3.34 -21.18 -6.31
C GLN A 162 -1.95 -20.55 -6.08
N LYS A 163 -1.31 -20.91 -4.97
CA LYS A 163 -0.07 -20.28 -4.51
C LYS A 163 1.08 -20.47 -5.50
N GLU A 164 1.16 -21.60 -6.22
CA GLU A 164 2.23 -21.87 -7.20
C GLU A 164 2.17 -20.89 -8.37
N PHE A 165 0.96 -20.61 -8.86
CA PHE A 165 0.72 -19.67 -9.95
C PHE A 165 1.12 -18.24 -9.55
N PHE A 166 0.63 -17.78 -8.39
CA PHE A 166 0.93 -16.45 -7.88
C PHE A 166 2.39 -16.30 -7.44
N ALA A 167 3.02 -17.33 -6.88
CA ALA A 167 4.43 -17.31 -6.49
C ALA A 167 5.34 -17.05 -7.70
N ARG A 168 5.12 -17.76 -8.81
CA ARG A 168 5.85 -17.53 -10.07
C ARG A 168 5.66 -16.10 -10.56
N MET A 169 4.41 -15.63 -10.57
CA MET A 169 4.06 -14.27 -10.99
C MET A 169 4.76 -13.19 -10.16
N VAL A 170 4.80 -13.35 -8.83
CA VAL A 170 5.48 -12.44 -7.92
C VAL A 170 6.98 -12.44 -8.16
N VAL A 171 7.59 -13.62 -8.32
CA VAL A 171 9.05 -13.71 -8.58
C VAL A 171 9.39 -13.09 -9.93
N ASP A 172 8.62 -13.36 -10.98
CA ASP A 172 8.81 -12.72 -12.29
C ASP A 172 8.65 -11.19 -12.21
N ALA A 173 7.65 -10.70 -11.47
CA ALA A 173 7.45 -9.28 -11.25
C ALA A 173 8.64 -8.63 -10.52
N VAL A 174 9.18 -9.27 -9.47
CA VAL A 174 10.29 -8.71 -8.70
C VAL A 174 11.62 -8.83 -9.43
N MET A 175 11.87 -9.92 -10.17
CA MET A 175 13.10 -10.09 -10.96
C MET A 175 13.17 -9.14 -12.17
N GLN A 176 12.03 -8.72 -12.71
CA GLN A 176 11.97 -7.69 -13.76
C GLN A 176 12.26 -6.27 -13.23
N LEU A 177 12.20 -6.06 -11.92
CA LEU A 177 12.51 -4.77 -11.29
C LEU A 177 13.99 -4.71 -10.90
N ASP A 178 14.58 -3.53 -11.05
CA ASP A 178 15.94 -3.24 -10.59
C ASP A 178 16.04 -3.27 -9.05
N GLU A 179 17.21 -3.66 -8.51
CA GLU A 179 17.45 -3.97 -7.07
C GLU A 179 17.08 -2.81 -6.12
N LEU A 180 17.07 -1.57 -6.63
CA LEU A 180 16.84 -0.34 -5.85
C LEU A 180 15.45 0.28 -6.02
N LEU A 181 14.59 -0.25 -6.91
CA LEU A 181 13.35 0.44 -7.27
C LEU A 181 12.26 0.37 -6.17
N PRO A 182 11.44 1.43 -5.98
CA PRO A 182 10.37 1.48 -4.99
C PRO A 182 9.15 0.63 -5.37
N LEU A 183 8.35 0.21 -4.37
CA LEU A 183 7.15 -0.63 -4.53
C LEU A 183 6.12 -0.04 -5.50
N ASN A 184 6.03 1.29 -5.59
CA ASN A 184 5.07 2.02 -6.43
C ASN A 184 5.22 1.74 -7.95
N MET A 185 6.22 0.94 -8.34
CA MET A 185 6.48 0.54 -9.71
C MET A 185 5.77 -0.77 -10.06
N ILE A 186 5.39 -1.58 -9.07
CA ILE A 186 4.46 -2.69 -9.25
C ILE A 186 3.05 -2.14 -9.04
N GLY A 187 2.25 -2.16 -10.09
CA GLY A 187 0.84 -1.82 -9.99
C GLY A 187 0.01 -3.08 -9.97
N ILE A 188 -1.00 -3.12 -9.11
CA ILE A 188 -2.00 -4.18 -9.09
C ILE A 188 -3.31 -3.57 -9.60
N LYS A 189 -3.93 -4.19 -10.61
CA LYS A 189 -5.21 -3.76 -11.17
C LYS A 189 -6.25 -4.84 -10.94
N LYS A 190 -7.35 -4.46 -10.31
CA LYS A 190 -8.44 -5.36 -9.92
C LYS A 190 -9.51 -5.40 -10.99
N VAL A 191 -9.85 -6.60 -11.45
CA VAL A 191 -10.90 -6.85 -12.44
C VAL A 191 -11.88 -7.87 -11.89
N GLN A 192 -13.14 -7.47 -11.80
CA GLN A 192 -14.21 -8.36 -11.37
C GLN A 192 -14.58 -9.34 -12.51
N GLY A 193 -14.84 -10.58 -12.13
CA GLY A 193 -15.27 -11.65 -13.02
C GLY A 193 -14.13 -12.52 -13.56
N GLY A 194 -14.40 -13.82 -13.70
CA GLY A 194 -13.43 -14.85 -14.06
C GLY A 194 -12.90 -15.61 -12.84
N ALA A 195 -11.93 -16.48 -13.07
CA ALA A 195 -11.21 -17.22 -12.03
C ALA A 195 -9.93 -16.48 -11.61
N LEU A 196 -9.37 -16.82 -10.45
CA LEU A 196 -8.07 -16.29 -10.00
C LEU A 196 -6.94 -16.65 -10.98
N GLU A 197 -7.02 -17.83 -11.61
CA GLU A 197 -6.07 -18.32 -12.61
C GLU A 197 -6.04 -17.48 -13.90
N ASP A 198 -7.10 -16.70 -14.18
CA ASP A 198 -7.15 -15.81 -15.34
C ASP A 198 -6.33 -14.52 -15.13
N SER A 199 -5.72 -14.34 -13.96
CA SER A 199 -4.86 -13.20 -13.65
C SER A 199 -3.58 -13.24 -14.50
N MET A 200 -3.01 -12.08 -14.81
CA MET A 200 -1.82 -12.03 -15.67
C MET A 200 -0.82 -10.97 -15.24
N LEU A 201 0.46 -11.23 -15.50
CA LEU A 201 1.54 -10.27 -15.36
C LEU A 201 1.81 -9.59 -16.70
N VAL A 202 1.70 -8.27 -16.72
CA VAL A 202 2.01 -7.43 -17.87
C VAL A 202 3.38 -6.78 -17.63
N SER A 203 4.34 -7.08 -18.49
CA SER A 203 5.66 -6.43 -18.52
C SER A 203 5.56 -5.01 -19.10
N GLY A 204 5.02 -4.12 -18.27
CA GLY A 204 4.80 -2.72 -18.57
C GLY A 204 3.64 -2.13 -17.75
N VAL A 205 2.88 -1.23 -18.37
CA VAL A 205 1.79 -0.53 -17.71
C VAL A 205 0.46 -1.00 -18.28
N ALA A 206 -0.48 -1.33 -17.40
CA ALA A 206 -1.87 -1.54 -17.77
C ALA A 206 -2.78 -0.65 -16.92
N PHE A 207 -3.75 0.00 -17.55
CA PHE A 207 -4.82 0.70 -16.85
C PHE A 207 -6.15 0.49 -17.56
N LYS A 208 -7.21 0.56 -16.77
CA LYS A 208 -8.58 0.47 -17.25
C LYS A 208 -8.86 1.63 -18.20
N LYS A 209 -9.60 1.36 -19.29
CA LYS A 209 -10.10 2.38 -20.19
C LYS A 209 -10.80 3.48 -19.38
N THR A 210 -10.31 4.70 -19.53
CA THR A 210 -10.89 5.87 -18.88
C THR A 210 -12.13 6.34 -19.62
N PHE A 211 -12.85 7.30 -19.04
CA PHE A 211 -14.02 7.86 -19.69
C PHE A 211 -13.62 8.49 -21.03
N SER A 212 -14.22 7.99 -22.11
CA SER A 212 -14.01 8.49 -23.47
C SER A 212 -15.33 8.94 -24.05
N TYR A 213 -15.27 9.99 -24.86
CA TYR A 213 -16.41 10.58 -25.54
C TYR A 213 -16.76 9.84 -26.86
N ALA A 214 -17.83 10.27 -27.52
CA ALA A 214 -18.28 9.68 -28.78
C ALA A 214 -17.19 9.79 -29.87
N GLY A 215 -17.04 8.75 -30.71
CA GLY A 215 -16.00 8.67 -31.74
C GLY A 215 -14.75 7.88 -31.33
N PHE A 216 -14.51 7.68 -30.04
CA PHE A 216 -13.39 6.87 -29.55
C PHE A 216 -13.42 5.42 -30.04
N GLU A 217 -14.61 4.82 -30.23
CA GLU A 217 -14.71 3.42 -30.69
C GLU A 217 -14.20 3.18 -32.11
N MET A 218 -14.06 4.24 -32.91
CA MET A 218 -13.48 4.18 -34.25
C MET A 218 -11.95 4.22 -34.22
N GLN A 219 -11.33 4.52 -33.08
CA GLN A 219 -9.87 4.56 -32.96
C GLN A 219 -9.27 3.15 -33.11
N PRO A 220 -8.09 3.03 -33.76
CA PRO A 220 -7.36 1.78 -33.81
C PRO A 220 -7.11 1.23 -32.40
N LYS A 221 -7.32 -0.08 -32.23
CA LYS A 221 -7.15 -0.76 -30.93
C LYS A 221 -5.75 -1.31 -30.70
N LYS A 222 -4.92 -1.32 -31.74
CA LYS A 222 -3.56 -1.87 -31.72
C LYS A 222 -2.62 -0.92 -32.44
N TYR A 223 -1.54 -0.53 -31.77
CA TYR A 223 -0.48 0.30 -32.34
C TYR A 223 0.88 -0.36 -32.12
N GLU A 224 1.63 -0.50 -33.21
CA GLU A 224 3.02 -0.96 -33.18
C GLU A 224 3.96 0.25 -33.13
N ASN A 225 4.92 0.21 -32.21
CA ASN A 225 5.89 1.27 -31.95
C ASN A 225 5.29 2.69 -31.82
N PRO A 226 4.24 2.91 -30.99
CA PRO A 226 3.66 4.25 -30.84
C PRO A 226 4.59 5.20 -30.08
N LYS A 227 4.65 6.45 -30.53
CA LYS A 227 5.13 7.60 -29.75
C LYS A 227 4.03 8.08 -28.79
N ILE A 228 4.36 8.21 -27.51
CA ILE A 228 3.41 8.49 -26.43
C ILE A 228 3.67 9.89 -25.86
N ALA A 229 2.66 10.76 -25.93
CA ALA A 229 2.64 12.06 -25.27
C ALA A 229 1.95 11.95 -23.91
N LEU A 230 2.63 12.40 -22.85
CA LEU A 230 2.10 12.42 -21.49
C LEU A 230 1.85 13.86 -21.07
N LEU A 231 0.58 14.19 -20.82
CA LEU A 231 0.12 15.55 -20.58
C LEU A 231 -0.55 15.68 -19.21
N ASN A 232 -0.32 16.82 -18.57
CA ASN A 232 -1.04 17.30 -17.40
C ASN A 232 -1.86 18.55 -17.78
N VAL A 233 -2.55 18.49 -18.92
CA VAL A 233 -3.33 19.59 -19.51
C VAL A 233 -4.67 19.06 -19.97
N GLU A 234 -5.74 19.81 -19.71
CA GLU A 234 -7.06 19.50 -20.24
C GLU A 234 -7.14 19.87 -21.74
N LEU A 235 -7.71 18.97 -22.53
CA LEU A 235 -7.96 19.20 -23.95
C LEU A 235 -9.44 19.52 -24.16
N GLU A 236 -9.90 20.48 -23.38
CA GLU A 236 -11.26 21.00 -23.36
C GLU A 236 -11.21 22.54 -23.34
N LEU A 237 -12.31 23.15 -23.77
CA LEU A 237 -12.53 24.57 -23.60
C LEU A 237 -12.64 24.86 -22.10
N LYS A 238 -11.64 25.55 -21.56
CA LYS A 238 -11.62 25.96 -20.16
C LYS A 238 -12.05 27.41 -20.06
N ALA A 239 -12.97 27.71 -19.15
CA ALA A 239 -13.11 29.07 -18.66
C ALA A 239 -11.80 29.47 -17.97
N GLU A 240 -11.22 30.62 -18.36
CA GLU A 240 -10.04 31.17 -17.68
C GLU A 240 -10.32 31.28 -16.17
N ARG A 241 -9.37 30.85 -15.34
CA ARG A 241 -9.48 30.98 -13.89
C ARG A 241 -9.06 32.39 -13.48
N ASP A 242 -9.86 32.96 -12.59
CA ASP A 242 -9.75 34.26 -11.91
C ASP A 242 -10.26 35.47 -12.70
N ASN A 243 -11.45 35.97 -12.32
CA ASN A 243 -11.97 37.33 -12.57
C ASN A 243 -11.89 37.90 -14.00
N ALA A 244 -11.78 37.05 -15.03
CA ALA A 244 -11.85 37.48 -16.43
C ALA A 244 -13.31 37.78 -16.81
N GLU A 245 -13.75 39.02 -16.61
CA GLU A 245 -15.03 39.50 -17.14
C GLU A 245 -14.84 39.98 -18.59
N VAL A 246 -15.29 39.16 -19.55
CA VAL A 246 -15.36 39.58 -20.95
C VAL A 246 -16.63 40.41 -21.14
N ARG A 247 -16.48 41.74 -21.26
CA ARG A 247 -17.61 42.66 -21.56
C ARG A 247 -17.79 42.76 -23.07
N VAL A 248 -18.79 42.07 -23.58
CA VAL A 248 -19.14 42.06 -25.00
C VAL A 248 -20.25 43.08 -25.26
N GLN A 249 -20.06 44.02 -26.19
CA GLN A 249 -21.05 45.04 -26.53
C GLN A 249 -21.79 44.74 -27.84
N SER A 250 -21.24 43.85 -28.68
CA SER A 250 -21.82 43.48 -29.97
C SER A 250 -21.83 41.97 -30.22
N VAL A 251 -22.80 41.50 -31.01
CA VAL A 251 -22.90 40.07 -31.40
C VAL A 251 -21.65 39.60 -32.16
N ARG A 252 -21.00 40.50 -32.91
CA ARG A 252 -19.76 40.18 -33.67
C ARG A 252 -18.57 39.93 -32.75
N GLU A 253 -18.43 40.73 -31.69
CA GLU A 253 -17.39 40.52 -30.69
C GLU A 253 -17.59 39.19 -29.95
N TYR A 254 -18.84 38.79 -29.69
CA TYR A 254 -19.13 37.48 -29.09
C TYR A 254 -18.64 36.33 -29.99
N GLN A 255 -18.92 36.39 -31.29
CA GLN A 255 -18.48 35.37 -32.23
C GLN A 255 -16.95 35.31 -32.31
N ASN A 256 -16.25 36.45 -32.32
CA ASN A 256 -14.78 36.48 -32.33
C ASN A 256 -14.17 35.81 -31.09
N VAL A 257 -14.80 35.94 -29.92
CA VAL A 257 -14.35 35.27 -28.69
C VAL A 257 -14.51 33.76 -28.83
N VAL A 258 -15.66 33.30 -29.32
CA VAL A 258 -15.91 31.87 -29.58
C VAL A 258 -14.92 31.32 -30.61
N ASP A 259 -14.68 32.04 -31.70
CA ASP A 259 -13.75 31.63 -32.75
C ASP A 259 -12.31 31.56 -32.23
N ALA A 260 -11.89 32.53 -31.40
CA ALA A 260 -10.57 32.52 -30.77
C ALA A 260 -10.40 31.35 -29.79
N GLU A 261 -11.44 31.03 -29.01
CA GLU A 261 -11.46 29.87 -28.13
C GLU A 261 -11.28 28.55 -28.90
N TRP A 262 -11.99 28.40 -30.03
CA TRP A 262 -11.81 27.27 -30.92
C TRP A 262 -10.41 27.22 -31.52
N GLU A 263 -9.86 28.35 -31.96
CA GLU A 263 -8.53 28.44 -32.55
C GLU A 263 -7.46 27.97 -31.57
N VAL A 264 -7.52 28.40 -30.30
CA VAL A 264 -6.61 27.96 -29.24
C VAL A 264 -6.68 26.45 -29.02
N LEU A 265 -7.89 25.87 -29.03
CA LEU A 265 -8.05 24.42 -28.92
C LEU A 265 -7.41 23.70 -30.12
N TYR A 266 -7.71 24.13 -31.34
CA TYR A 266 -7.16 23.52 -32.56
C TYR A 266 -5.65 23.71 -32.69
N GLU A 267 -5.08 24.80 -32.17
CA GLU A 267 -3.63 25.00 -32.13
C GLU A 267 -2.95 23.97 -31.22
N LYS A 268 -3.49 23.73 -30.02
CA LYS A 268 -3.00 22.68 -29.11
C LYS A 268 -3.05 21.31 -29.79
N LEU A 269 -4.18 20.97 -30.42
CA LEU A 269 -4.35 19.70 -31.11
C LEU A 269 -3.39 19.54 -32.29
N ARG A 270 -3.17 20.60 -33.08
CA ARG A 270 -2.18 20.61 -34.18
C ARG A 270 -0.77 20.35 -33.67
N LYS A 271 -0.33 21.01 -32.59
CA LYS A 271 1.02 20.81 -32.05
C LYS A 271 1.26 19.38 -31.57
N ILE A 272 0.24 18.74 -30.97
CA ILE A 272 0.32 17.32 -30.61
C ILE A 272 0.50 16.46 -31.85
N HIS A 273 -0.23 16.74 -32.93
CA HIS A 273 -0.09 16.00 -34.18
C HIS A 273 1.27 16.24 -34.87
N GLU A 274 1.73 17.49 -34.92
CA GLU A 274 3.01 17.90 -35.50
C GLU A 274 4.21 17.25 -34.79
N SER A 275 4.10 17.00 -33.48
CA SER A 275 5.12 16.26 -32.73
C SER A 275 5.28 14.79 -33.14
N GLY A 276 4.32 14.25 -33.91
CA GLY A 276 4.29 12.85 -34.32
C GLY A 276 3.85 11.86 -33.22
N ALA A 277 3.29 12.35 -32.11
CA ALA A 277 2.67 11.50 -31.10
C ALA A 277 1.48 10.73 -31.71
N ARG A 278 1.42 9.41 -31.46
CA ARG A 278 0.26 8.58 -31.86
C ARG A 278 -0.67 8.28 -30.69
N VAL A 279 -0.16 8.40 -29.47
CA VAL A 279 -0.88 8.09 -28.23
C VAL A 279 -0.78 9.29 -27.32
N VAL A 280 -1.92 9.81 -26.86
CA VAL A 280 -2.00 10.99 -25.99
C VAL A 280 -2.67 10.57 -24.69
N LEU A 281 -1.94 10.65 -23.59
CA LEU A 281 -2.46 10.39 -22.25
C LEU A 281 -2.51 11.69 -21.49
N SER A 282 -3.69 12.10 -21.04
CA SER A 282 -3.86 13.25 -20.17
C SER A 282 -4.38 12.85 -18.79
N LYS A 283 -3.81 13.47 -17.75
CA LYS A 283 -4.37 13.43 -16.40
C LYS A 283 -5.76 14.06 -16.33
N LEU A 284 -6.00 15.09 -17.14
CA LEU A 284 -7.23 15.85 -17.17
C LEU A 284 -8.18 15.33 -18.26
N PRO A 285 -9.45 15.76 -18.27
CA PRO A 285 -10.41 15.40 -19.31
C PRO A 285 -9.97 15.83 -20.73
N ILE A 286 -10.46 15.11 -21.73
CA ILE A 286 -10.28 15.39 -23.16
C ILE A 286 -11.68 15.48 -23.75
N GLY A 287 -12.03 16.58 -24.41
CA GLY A 287 -13.39 16.83 -24.87
C GLY A 287 -13.78 16.06 -26.13
N ASP A 288 -15.06 16.13 -26.49
CA ASP A 288 -15.62 15.50 -27.70
C ASP A 288 -14.88 15.91 -28.98
N VAL A 289 -14.67 17.22 -29.18
CA VAL A 289 -14.02 17.74 -30.40
C VAL A 289 -12.56 17.32 -30.50
N ALA A 290 -11.84 17.31 -29.38
CA ALA A 290 -10.48 16.79 -29.34
C ALA A 290 -10.44 15.28 -29.66
N THR A 291 -11.38 14.51 -29.10
CA THR A 291 -11.50 13.06 -29.33
C THR A 291 -11.76 12.75 -30.81
N GLN A 292 -12.66 13.51 -31.45
CA GLN A 292 -12.94 13.38 -32.88
C GLN A 292 -11.72 13.75 -33.74
N PHE A 293 -11.06 14.87 -33.43
CA PHE A 293 -9.86 15.31 -34.15
C PHE A 293 -8.74 14.26 -34.12
N PHE A 294 -8.57 13.57 -33.00
CA PHE A 294 -7.62 12.47 -32.84
C PHE A 294 -8.07 11.21 -33.60
N ALA A 295 -9.37 10.88 -33.56
CA ALA A 295 -9.91 9.75 -34.31
C ALA A 295 -9.71 9.89 -35.83
N ASP A 296 -9.94 11.09 -36.38
CA ASP A 296 -9.74 11.39 -37.81
C ASP A 296 -8.26 11.28 -38.26
N ARG A 297 -7.32 11.27 -37.31
CA ARG A 297 -5.87 11.24 -37.54
C ARG A 297 -5.20 9.96 -37.06
N ASP A 298 -5.99 8.92 -36.78
CA ASP A 298 -5.52 7.63 -36.27
C ASP A 298 -4.66 7.78 -35.00
N MET A 299 -5.04 8.70 -34.11
CA MET A 299 -4.39 8.94 -32.82
C MET A 299 -5.26 8.40 -31.67
N PHE A 300 -4.63 7.68 -30.75
CA PHE A 300 -5.27 7.21 -29.53
C PHE A 300 -5.24 8.30 -28.45
N CYS A 301 -6.35 8.53 -27.75
CA CYS A 301 -6.39 9.50 -26.66
C CYS A 301 -7.10 8.96 -25.41
N ALA A 302 -6.48 9.08 -24.24
CA ALA A 302 -7.12 8.77 -22.97
C ALA A 302 -7.03 9.96 -22.00
N GLY A 303 -8.18 10.49 -21.60
CA GLY A 303 -8.28 11.53 -20.57
C GLY A 303 -8.53 10.93 -19.20
N ARG A 304 -8.37 11.73 -18.13
CA ARG A 304 -8.61 11.29 -16.72
C ARG A 304 -7.75 10.10 -16.28
N VAL A 305 -6.52 9.99 -16.81
CA VAL A 305 -5.57 8.98 -16.36
C VAL A 305 -5.11 9.32 -14.93
N THR A 306 -5.04 8.31 -14.05
CA THR A 306 -4.58 8.54 -12.68
C THR A 306 -3.12 9.01 -12.65
N ASP A 307 -2.76 9.83 -11.65
CA ASP A 307 -1.40 10.35 -11.53
C ASP A 307 -0.35 9.22 -11.38
N GLU A 308 -0.73 8.14 -10.70
CA GLU A 308 0.09 6.95 -10.53
C GLU A 308 0.36 6.24 -11.85
N ASP A 309 -0.69 6.01 -12.66
CA ASP A 309 -0.55 5.35 -13.96
C ASP A 309 0.24 6.22 -14.95
N LEU A 310 0.06 7.55 -14.90
CA LEU A 310 0.81 8.48 -15.74
C LEU A 310 2.30 8.46 -15.41
N ARG A 311 2.68 8.51 -14.12
CA ARG A 311 4.08 8.40 -13.67
C ARG A 311 4.69 7.05 -14.01
N ARG A 312 3.91 5.97 -13.89
CA ARG A 312 4.34 4.62 -14.25
C ARG A 312 4.59 4.51 -15.75
N THR A 313 3.73 5.10 -16.57
CA THR A 313 3.89 5.14 -18.04
C THR A 313 5.09 5.97 -18.45
N ALA A 314 5.30 7.13 -17.82
CA ALA A 314 6.48 7.98 -18.01
C ALA A 314 7.78 7.20 -17.78
N LYS A 315 7.86 6.48 -16.66
CA LYS A 315 9.03 5.69 -16.30
C LYS A 315 9.23 4.44 -17.14
N ALA A 316 8.15 3.81 -17.60
CA ALA A 316 8.23 2.62 -18.45
C ALA A 316 8.66 3.00 -19.89
N CYS A 317 7.98 3.98 -20.48
CA CYS A 317 8.16 4.37 -21.88
C CYS A 317 9.30 5.38 -22.08
N GLY A 318 9.81 5.98 -21.00
CA GLY A 318 10.86 7.01 -21.03
C GLY A 318 10.36 8.42 -21.43
N GLY A 319 9.05 8.67 -21.36
CA GLY A 319 8.46 9.98 -21.69
C GLY A 319 8.42 10.94 -20.51
N ALA A 320 8.43 12.25 -20.79
CA ALA A 320 8.28 13.29 -19.78
C ALA A 320 6.82 13.71 -19.64
N ILE A 321 6.36 13.95 -18.40
CA ILE A 321 5.02 14.50 -18.15
C ILE A 321 5.08 16.01 -18.34
N LEU A 322 4.38 16.53 -19.34
CA LEU A 322 4.38 17.95 -19.68
C LEU A 322 3.12 18.64 -19.16
N SER A 323 3.31 19.83 -18.57
CA SER A 323 2.22 20.70 -18.13
C SER A 323 1.73 21.65 -19.23
N THR A 324 2.33 21.62 -20.41
CA THR A 324 1.99 22.49 -21.53
C THR A 324 2.24 21.75 -22.84
N VAL A 325 1.37 21.98 -23.84
CA VAL A 325 1.43 21.32 -25.15
C VAL A 325 2.46 21.97 -26.09
N PHE A 326 2.86 23.20 -25.79
CA PHE A 326 3.80 23.98 -26.59
C PHE A 326 5.25 23.49 -26.49
N ASP A 327 5.63 22.86 -25.37
CA ASP A 327 6.99 22.34 -25.12
C ASP A 327 7.14 20.87 -25.59
N LEU A 328 6.27 20.43 -26.49
CA LEU A 328 6.17 19.04 -26.88
C LEU A 328 7.12 18.74 -28.04
N GLU A 329 8.34 18.36 -27.67
CA GLU A 329 9.39 17.93 -28.59
C GLU A 329 9.48 16.40 -28.71
N GLU A 330 10.12 15.90 -29.76
CA GLU A 330 10.33 14.46 -29.95
C GLU A 330 11.13 13.81 -28.81
N SER A 331 12.01 14.56 -28.14
CA SER A 331 12.79 14.14 -26.98
C SER A 331 11.93 13.80 -25.76
N ASN A 332 10.74 14.39 -25.67
CA ASN A 332 9.84 14.26 -24.52
C ASN A 332 8.82 13.11 -24.72
N LEU A 333 8.72 12.57 -25.94
CA LEU A 333 7.80 11.49 -26.27
C LEU A 333 8.33 10.14 -25.79
N GLY A 334 7.48 9.39 -25.10
CA GLY A 334 7.77 8.01 -24.73
C GLY A 334 7.67 7.07 -25.94
N SER A 335 8.35 5.93 -25.86
CA SER A 335 8.26 4.87 -26.86
C SER A 335 7.84 3.55 -26.20
N CYS A 336 7.05 2.76 -26.90
CA CYS A 336 6.57 1.45 -26.45
C CYS A 336 6.52 0.51 -27.66
N ALA A 337 6.79 -0.79 -27.51
CA ALA A 337 6.76 -1.72 -28.66
C ALA A 337 5.33 -1.97 -29.15
N LEU A 338 4.40 -2.16 -28.22
CA LEU A 338 3.01 -2.48 -28.54
C LEU A 338 2.06 -1.84 -27.53
N LEU A 339 1.09 -1.09 -28.06
CA LEU A 339 -0.12 -0.68 -27.35
C LEU A 339 -1.31 -1.47 -27.87
N GLU A 340 -2.04 -2.12 -26.97
CA GLU A 340 -3.27 -2.84 -27.30
C GLU A 340 -4.40 -2.56 -26.30
N GLU A 341 -5.62 -2.37 -26.81
CA GLU A 341 -6.85 -2.33 -26.02
C GLU A 341 -7.48 -3.73 -26.03
N ILE A 342 -7.37 -4.46 -24.92
CA ILE A 342 -7.96 -5.79 -24.74
C ILE A 342 -9.15 -5.72 -23.79
N GLN A 343 -10.19 -6.48 -24.09
CA GLN A 343 -11.28 -6.70 -23.14
C GLN A 343 -10.89 -7.77 -22.11
N ILE A 344 -10.82 -7.37 -20.84
CA ILE A 344 -10.54 -8.27 -19.72
C ILE A 344 -11.77 -8.26 -18.82
N GLY A 345 -12.53 -9.36 -18.83
CA GLY A 345 -13.82 -9.44 -18.16
C GLY A 345 -14.87 -8.53 -18.82
N GLY A 346 -15.54 -7.69 -18.02
CA GLY A 346 -16.54 -6.73 -18.51
C GLY A 346 -15.96 -5.41 -19.00
N GLU A 347 -14.66 -5.17 -18.81
CA GLU A 347 -14.03 -3.86 -19.02
C GLU A 347 -12.88 -3.94 -20.02
N ARG A 348 -12.58 -2.82 -20.68
CA ARG A 348 -11.43 -2.72 -21.60
C ARG A 348 -10.23 -2.16 -20.87
N TYR A 349 -9.06 -2.72 -21.14
CA TYR A 349 -7.78 -2.32 -20.57
C TYR A 349 -6.83 -1.92 -21.69
N ASN A 350 -6.05 -0.88 -21.46
CA ASN A 350 -4.98 -0.44 -22.34
C ASN A 350 -3.67 -1.02 -21.80
N LEU A 351 -3.01 -1.86 -22.59
CA LEU A 351 -1.75 -2.51 -22.23
C LEU A 351 -0.60 -1.90 -23.03
N PHE A 352 0.40 -1.41 -22.30
CA PHE A 352 1.66 -0.91 -22.85
C PHE A 352 2.74 -1.95 -22.59
N THR A 353 3.18 -2.66 -23.64
CA THR A 353 4.14 -3.77 -23.54
C THR A 353 5.40 -3.52 -24.35
N GLY A 354 6.52 -4.10 -23.91
CA GLY A 354 7.81 -3.93 -24.57
C GLY A 354 8.34 -2.50 -24.50
N CYS A 355 8.32 -1.91 -23.29
CA CYS A 355 8.85 -0.57 -23.09
C CYS A 355 10.39 -0.62 -23.00
N PRO A 356 11.13 0.34 -23.58
CA PRO A 356 12.59 0.31 -23.60
C PRO A 356 13.23 0.45 -22.22
N GLN A 357 12.55 1.11 -21.28
CA GLN A 357 12.95 1.23 -19.88
C GLN A 357 12.01 0.40 -18.98
N THR A 358 11.91 -0.93 -19.17
CA THR A 358 11.03 -1.78 -18.34
C THR A 358 11.47 -1.81 -16.88
N ARG A 359 11.07 -0.79 -16.14
CA ARG A 359 11.25 -0.60 -14.70
C ARG A 359 9.94 -0.74 -13.93
N THR A 360 8.86 -1.09 -14.62
CA THR A 360 7.49 -1.07 -14.10
C THR A 360 6.77 -2.30 -14.64
N VAL A 361 6.04 -2.99 -13.76
CA VAL A 361 5.23 -4.17 -14.11
C VAL A 361 3.83 -4.00 -13.56
N THR A 362 2.84 -4.54 -14.23
CA THR A 362 1.44 -4.47 -13.79
C THR A 362 0.86 -5.87 -13.67
N ILE A 363 0.36 -6.20 -12.49
CA ILE A 363 -0.36 -7.44 -12.23
C ILE A 363 -1.85 -7.14 -12.39
N ILE A 364 -2.51 -7.80 -13.33
CA ILE A 364 -3.96 -7.74 -13.50
C ILE A 364 -4.55 -8.92 -12.74
N LEU A 365 -5.26 -8.63 -11.66
CA LEU A 365 -5.94 -9.61 -10.83
C LEU A 365 -7.38 -9.77 -11.26
N ARG A 366 -7.77 -11.00 -11.52
CA ARG A 366 -9.14 -11.39 -11.80
C ARG A 366 -9.70 -12.21 -10.65
N GLY A 367 -10.97 -12.07 -10.36
CA GLY A 367 -11.63 -12.87 -9.33
C GLY A 367 -13.14 -12.70 -9.32
N GLY A 368 -13.83 -13.64 -8.71
CA GLY A 368 -15.30 -13.63 -8.67
C GLY A 368 -15.87 -12.50 -7.82
N ALA A 369 -15.49 -12.43 -6.56
CA ALA A 369 -15.98 -11.44 -5.60
C ALA A 369 -14.93 -10.36 -5.30
N GLU A 370 -15.37 -9.11 -5.16
CA GLU A 370 -14.50 -7.97 -4.86
C GLU A 370 -13.71 -8.17 -3.56
N GLN A 371 -14.34 -8.70 -2.51
CA GLN A 371 -13.66 -8.95 -1.23
C GLN A 371 -12.51 -9.95 -1.38
N PHE A 372 -12.67 -10.95 -2.25
CA PHE A 372 -11.63 -11.94 -2.53
C PHE A 372 -10.47 -11.33 -3.31
N ILE A 373 -10.75 -10.40 -4.24
CA ILE A 373 -9.70 -9.70 -4.99
C ILE A 373 -8.93 -8.76 -4.07
N ASP A 374 -9.61 -8.04 -3.19
CA ASP A 374 -8.98 -7.17 -2.19
C ASP A 374 -8.04 -7.96 -1.27
N GLU A 375 -8.44 -9.14 -0.81
CA GLU A 375 -7.58 -9.99 0.01
C GLU A 375 -6.41 -10.60 -0.80
N THR A 376 -6.64 -10.91 -2.08
CA THR A 376 -5.59 -11.38 -3.00
C THR A 376 -4.55 -10.30 -3.24
N GLU A 377 -4.97 -9.05 -3.47
CA GLU A 377 -4.09 -7.89 -3.63
C GLU A 377 -3.17 -7.72 -2.40
N ARG A 378 -3.73 -7.79 -1.19
CA ARG A 378 -2.97 -7.74 0.07
C ARG A 378 -2.01 -8.92 0.18
N SER A 379 -2.51 -10.12 -0.07
CA SER A 379 -1.73 -11.35 -0.02
C SER A 379 -0.48 -11.29 -0.91
N LEU A 380 -0.65 -10.78 -2.13
CA LEU A 380 0.41 -10.60 -3.12
C LEU A 380 1.37 -9.48 -2.75
N HIS A 381 0.86 -8.37 -2.22
CA HIS A 381 1.70 -7.28 -1.75
C HIS A 381 2.70 -7.74 -0.69
N ASP A 382 2.27 -8.57 0.26
CA ASP A 382 3.16 -9.14 1.28
C ASP A 382 4.19 -10.11 0.67
N ALA A 383 3.75 -10.95 -0.28
CA ALA A 383 4.65 -11.85 -0.99
C ALA A 383 5.73 -11.08 -1.78
N ILE A 384 5.35 -10.00 -2.46
CA ILE A 384 6.26 -9.09 -3.15
C ILE A 384 7.26 -8.49 -2.15
N MET A 385 6.81 -8.04 -0.99
CA MET A 385 7.70 -7.48 0.04
C MET A 385 8.72 -8.51 0.54
N ILE A 386 8.29 -9.73 0.82
CA ILE A 386 9.17 -10.80 1.32
C ILE A 386 10.19 -11.22 0.24
N VAL A 387 9.74 -11.43 -1.00
CA VAL A 387 10.64 -11.76 -2.13
C VAL A 387 11.65 -10.64 -2.38
N ARG A 388 11.21 -9.38 -2.33
CA ARG A 388 12.10 -8.21 -2.48
C ARG A 388 13.13 -8.11 -1.34
N ARG A 389 12.74 -8.44 -0.10
CA ARG A 389 13.69 -8.51 1.03
C ARG A 389 14.68 -9.64 0.88
N ALA A 390 14.21 -10.82 0.46
CA ALA A 390 15.05 -11.97 0.19
C ALA A 390 16.11 -11.67 -0.88
N LEU A 391 15.77 -10.86 -1.89
CA LEU A 391 16.72 -10.42 -2.93
C LEU A 391 17.79 -9.44 -2.44
N LYS A 392 17.45 -8.52 -1.54
CA LYS A 392 18.37 -7.47 -1.05
C LYS A 392 19.46 -7.99 -0.11
N MET A 393 19.36 -9.22 0.37
CA MET A 393 20.27 -9.73 1.38
C MET A 393 21.59 -10.16 0.73
N THR A 394 22.68 -9.51 1.14
CA THR A 394 24.06 -9.90 0.80
C THR A 394 24.54 -11.04 1.69
N PRO A 395 25.44 -11.91 1.17
CA PRO A 395 25.96 -13.04 1.91
C PRO A 395 26.79 -12.60 3.12
N CYS A 396 26.61 -13.29 4.24
CA CYS A 396 27.54 -13.25 5.37
C CYS A 396 28.03 -14.68 5.61
N ASP A 397 29.34 -14.87 5.65
CA ASP A 397 29.96 -16.18 5.82
C ASP A 397 29.84 -16.65 7.28
N SER A 398 29.04 -17.68 7.51
CA SER A 398 29.12 -18.48 8.73
C SER A 398 28.85 -19.94 8.41
N ASP A 399 29.94 -20.70 8.28
CA ASP A 399 29.92 -22.14 8.46
C ASP A 399 29.68 -22.47 9.94
N THR A 400 29.00 -23.61 10.18
CA THR A 400 28.68 -24.26 11.49
C THR A 400 27.44 -23.71 12.22
N ALA A 401 26.57 -24.52 12.86
CA ALA A 401 26.80 -25.79 13.53
C ALA A 401 25.58 -26.75 13.50
N ALA A 402 25.89 -28.04 13.64
CA ALA A 402 24.93 -29.13 13.79
C ALA A 402 24.21 -29.08 15.16
N GLY A 403 22.89 -29.05 15.12
CA GLY A 403 21.97 -29.17 16.26
C GLY A 403 20.52 -29.05 15.78
N GLU A 404 19.54 -29.35 16.64
CA GLU A 404 18.08 -29.22 16.38
C GLU A 404 17.63 -27.73 16.28
N ILE A 405 18.47 -26.84 15.76
CA ILE A 405 18.25 -25.39 15.70
C ILE A 405 17.11 -25.03 14.72
N TRP A 406 16.83 -25.93 13.78
CA TRP A 406 15.91 -25.72 12.65
C TRP A 406 14.61 -26.51 12.78
N ALA A 407 14.41 -27.17 13.93
CA ALA A 407 13.17 -27.85 14.23
C ALA A 407 12.04 -26.80 14.31
N GLY A 408 11.09 -26.91 13.39
CA GLY A 408 9.85 -26.15 13.37
C GLY A 408 8.64 -27.06 13.51
N VAL A 409 7.46 -26.46 13.44
CA VAL A 409 6.19 -27.18 13.50
C VAL A 409 5.52 -27.05 12.14
N ASP A 410 5.29 -28.19 11.47
CA ASP A 410 4.44 -28.22 10.29
C ASP A 410 2.99 -28.17 10.74
N ILE A 411 2.31 -27.05 10.49
CA ILE A 411 0.91 -26.85 10.85
C ILE A 411 -0.04 -27.68 9.98
N LEU A 412 0.40 -28.15 8.81
CA LEU A 412 -0.44 -28.99 7.94
C LEU A 412 -0.58 -30.40 8.51
N GLN A 413 0.54 -30.99 8.93
CA GLN A 413 0.62 -32.35 9.46
C GLN A 413 0.49 -32.41 10.99
N GLY A 414 0.85 -31.33 11.69
CA GLY A 414 0.88 -31.27 13.15
C GLY A 414 2.15 -31.86 13.78
N ASP A 415 3.17 -32.15 12.97
CA ASP A 415 4.41 -32.79 13.41
C ASP A 415 5.60 -31.82 13.43
N VAL A 416 6.63 -32.17 14.20
CA VAL A 416 7.91 -31.45 14.21
C VAL A 416 8.67 -31.78 12.94
N VAL A 417 9.02 -30.77 12.17
CA VAL A 417 9.76 -30.92 10.92
C VAL A 417 11.01 -30.05 10.92
N ASP A 418 12.01 -30.46 10.16
CA ASP A 418 13.18 -29.63 9.90
C ASP A 418 12.82 -28.57 8.85
N ASN A 419 12.67 -27.32 9.29
CA ASN A 419 12.26 -26.20 8.42
C ASN A 419 13.26 -25.96 7.28
N LEU A 420 14.54 -26.31 7.48
CA LEU A 420 15.57 -26.27 6.44
C LEU A 420 15.20 -27.15 5.25
N LYS A 421 14.76 -28.38 5.55
CA LYS A 421 14.40 -29.39 4.56
C LYS A 421 13.00 -29.18 4.02
N ALA A 422 12.06 -28.78 4.88
CA ALA A 422 10.69 -28.42 4.51
C ALA A 422 10.63 -27.12 3.68
N CYS A 423 11.75 -26.41 3.55
CA CYS A 423 11.88 -25.17 2.80
C CYS A 423 10.96 -24.06 3.31
N VAL A 424 10.77 -24.00 4.63
CA VAL A 424 10.03 -22.94 5.30
C VAL A 424 11.02 -21.89 5.76
N TRP A 425 11.19 -20.85 4.95
CA TRP A 425 12.19 -19.81 5.17
C TRP A 425 11.53 -18.46 5.42
N GLU A 426 12.15 -17.67 6.30
CA GLU A 426 11.78 -16.28 6.51
C GLU A 426 13.05 -15.41 6.52
N PRO A 427 13.01 -14.20 5.94
CA PRO A 427 14.17 -13.30 5.98
C PRO A 427 14.57 -12.96 7.41
N ALA A 428 15.88 -13.02 7.73
CA ALA A 428 16.35 -12.68 9.08
C ALA A 428 16.01 -11.23 9.48
N VAL A 429 16.00 -10.30 8.51
CA VAL A 429 15.62 -8.89 8.70
C VAL A 429 14.20 -8.76 9.27
N VAL A 430 13.28 -9.57 8.76
CA VAL A 430 11.88 -9.62 9.22
C VAL A 430 11.82 -10.02 10.70
N LYS A 431 12.59 -11.03 11.12
CA LYS A 431 12.64 -11.43 12.54
C LYS A 431 13.32 -10.39 13.43
N ILE A 432 14.41 -9.79 12.97
CA ILE A 432 15.12 -8.75 13.72
C ILE A 432 14.21 -7.55 13.95
N ASN A 433 13.54 -7.07 12.90
CA ASN A 433 12.67 -5.91 12.98
C ASN A 433 11.42 -6.20 13.82
N ALA A 434 10.81 -7.38 13.68
CA ALA A 434 9.72 -7.83 14.55
C ALA A 434 10.10 -7.77 16.03
N LEU A 435 11.29 -8.29 16.38
CA LEU A 435 11.75 -8.38 17.76
C LEU A 435 12.08 -6.99 18.33
N VAL A 436 12.79 -6.14 17.57
CA VAL A 436 13.13 -4.78 17.99
C VAL A 436 11.88 -3.93 18.17
N ALA A 437 10.95 -3.99 17.21
CA ALA A 437 9.68 -3.28 17.31
C ALA A 437 8.84 -3.77 18.49
N ALA A 438 8.77 -5.09 18.69
CA ALA A 438 8.08 -5.69 19.81
C ALA A 438 8.63 -5.23 21.16
N ASN A 439 9.96 -5.19 21.27
CA ASN A 439 10.65 -4.74 22.46
C ASN A 439 10.37 -3.26 22.75
N GLU A 440 10.50 -2.37 21.76
CA GLU A 440 10.27 -0.94 21.97
C GLU A 440 8.80 -0.62 22.28
N ALA A 441 7.85 -1.32 21.64
CA ALA A 441 6.43 -1.17 21.98
C ALA A 441 6.14 -1.60 23.42
N ALA A 442 6.68 -2.74 23.86
CA ALA A 442 6.52 -3.21 25.22
C ALA A 442 7.16 -2.24 26.23
N CYS A 443 8.35 -1.72 25.92
CA CYS A 443 9.03 -0.74 26.75
C CYS A 443 8.23 0.57 26.87
N LEU A 444 7.63 1.04 25.77
CA LEU A 444 6.79 2.24 25.76
C LEU A 444 5.57 2.06 26.67
N VAL A 445 4.87 0.93 26.56
CA VAL A 445 3.69 0.64 27.41
C VAL A 445 4.08 0.54 28.89
N LEU A 446 5.21 -0.10 29.21
CA LEU A 446 5.72 -0.24 30.58
C LEU A 446 6.22 1.08 31.18
N SER A 447 6.63 2.04 30.34
CA SER A 447 7.12 3.35 30.79
C SER A 447 6.00 4.32 31.21
N VAL A 448 4.74 4.00 30.89
CA VAL A 448 3.57 4.82 31.24
C VAL A 448 2.99 4.36 32.57
N ASP A 449 3.28 5.10 33.64
CA ASP A 449 2.78 4.88 34.99
C ASP A 449 1.58 5.76 35.37
N GLU A 450 1.32 6.83 34.62
CA GLU A 450 0.19 7.73 34.82
C GLU A 450 -0.52 8.01 33.48
N THR A 451 -1.85 8.08 33.50
CA THR A 451 -2.65 8.52 32.34
C THR A 451 -3.62 9.60 32.76
N ILE A 452 -3.41 10.81 32.23
CA ILE A 452 -4.22 11.98 32.52
C ILE A 452 -5.11 12.25 31.32
N LYS A 453 -6.44 12.10 31.50
CA LYS A 453 -7.42 12.55 30.51
C LYS A 453 -7.92 13.94 30.88
N ALA A 454 -7.53 14.94 30.11
CA ALA A 454 -8.10 16.28 30.23
C ALA A 454 -9.30 16.42 29.27
N PRO A 455 -10.56 16.26 29.74
CA PRO A 455 -11.71 16.57 28.89
C PRO A 455 -11.64 18.04 28.48
N LYS A 456 -12.01 18.33 27.23
CA LYS A 456 -12.27 19.73 26.83
C LYS A 456 -13.29 20.28 27.82
N SER A 457 -12.97 21.40 28.45
CA SER A 457 -13.96 22.13 29.24
C SER A 457 -15.18 22.30 28.37
N GLY A 458 -16.32 21.73 28.79
CA GLY A 458 -17.60 22.03 28.16
C GLY A 458 -17.70 23.54 28.05
N GLY A 459 -17.96 24.04 26.85
CA GLY A 459 -18.51 25.37 26.70
C GLY A 459 -19.75 25.37 27.57
N GLY A 460 -19.71 26.11 28.67
CA GLY A 460 -20.90 26.33 29.46
C GLY A 460 -21.93 26.99 28.55
N ASP A 461 -23.11 26.40 28.48
CA ASP A 461 -24.32 27.10 28.11
C ASP A 461 -24.40 28.36 29.00
N ASP A 462 -24.04 29.51 28.42
CA ASP A 462 -24.33 30.84 28.96
C ASP A 462 -25.63 31.39 28.34
N GLU A 463 -26.59 30.49 28.08
CA GLU A 463 -27.99 30.86 27.88
C GLU A 463 -28.72 30.76 29.22
N GLY A 464 -28.67 31.83 30.03
CA GLY A 464 -29.55 31.87 31.19
C GLY A 464 -29.18 32.76 32.36
N ARG A 465 -28.57 33.93 32.16
CA ARG A 465 -28.68 35.02 33.16
C ARG A 465 -28.91 36.36 32.49
N GLY A 466 -30.18 36.67 32.29
CA GLY A 466 -30.65 38.03 32.01
C GLY A 466 -30.11 39.00 33.06
N ARG A 467 -29.62 40.15 32.58
CA ARG A 467 -29.37 41.31 33.43
C ARG A 467 -30.66 42.13 33.53
N PRO A 468 -31.05 42.58 34.72
CA PRO A 468 -31.95 43.71 34.86
C PRO A 468 -31.18 45.03 34.66
N PHE A 469 -31.93 46.04 34.23
CA PHE A 469 -31.58 47.44 33.91
C PHE A 469 -31.18 47.73 32.47
#